data_AF-A0A8J7R9G4-F1
#
_entry.id   AF-A0A8J7R9G4-F1
#
_cell.length_a   1.000
_cell.length_b   1.000
_cell.length_c   1.000
_cell.angle_alpha   90.00
_cell.angle_beta   90.00
_cell.angle_gamma   90.00
#
_symmetry.space_group_name_H-M   'P 1'
#
loop_
_entity.id
_entity.type
_entity.pdbx_description
1 polymer ?
#
loop_
_entity_poly.entity_id
_entity_poly.type
_entity_poly.pdbx_seq_one_letter_code
_entity_poly.pdbx_strand_id
1 'polypeptide(L)' 'MKLISRIFANRRHRNMVTVMERERFNRTMPGQTAAMVGARLGFLV' A
#
# COMPACT_ATOMS: atom_id res chain seq x y z
N MET A 1 19.44 -6.68 -16.86
CA MET A 1 18.00 -7.00 -16.64
C MET A 1 17.66 -7.62 -15.27
N LYS A 2 18.56 -7.59 -14.27
CA LYS A 2 18.28 -8.16 -12.92
C LYS A 2 17.75 -7.14 -11.91
N LEU A 3 18.02 -5.86 -12.14
CA LEU A 3 17.63 -4.78 -11.23
C LEU A 3 16.11 -4.53 -11.28
N ILE A 4 15.58 -4.41 -12.49
CA ILE A 4 14.14 -4.20 -12.74
C ILE A 4 13.32 -5.40 -12.25
N SER A 5 13.77 -6.63 -12.53
CA SER A 5 13.09 -7.83 -12.07
C SER A 5 13.08 -7.97 -10.55
N ARG A 6 14.14 -7.52 -9.84
CA ARG A 6 14.19 -7.55 -8.36
C ARG A 6 13.18 -6.58 -7.72
N ILE A 7 12.94 -5.42 -8.34
CA ILE A 7 11.92 -4.47 -7.87
C ILE A 7 10.53 -5.07 -7.99
N PHE A 8 10.23 -5.74 -9.11
CA PHE A 8 8.92 -6.35 -9.35
C PHE A 8 8.73 -7.72 -8.69
N ALA A 9 9.80 -8.47 -8.42
CA ALA A 9 9.75 -9.75 -7.72
C ALA A 9 9.43 -9.59 -6.23
N ASN A 10 9.72 -8.43 -5.64
CA ASN A 10 9.42 -8.15 -4.23
C ASN A 10 7.97 -7.68 -3.99
N ARG A 11 7.05 -7.96 -4.93
CA ARG A 11 5.61 -7.81 -4.70
C ARG A 11 5.17 -8.88 -3.68
N ARG A 12 5.46 -8.61 -2.40
CA ARG A 12 5.01 -9.41 -1.25
C ARG A 12 3.51 -9.65 -1.41
N HIS A 13 3.12 -10.91 -1.32
CA HIS A 13 1.73 -11.38 -1.37
C HIS A 13 0.86 -10.45 -0.51
N ARG A 14 0.03 -9.62 -1.15
CA ARG A 14 -0.87 -8.74 -0.40
C ARG A 14 -2.03 -9.61 0.08
N ASN A 15 -2.22 -9.68 1.39
CA ASN A 15 -3.34 -10.39 1.97
C ASN A 15 -4.65 -9.78 1.42
N MET A 16 -5.54 -10.60 0.88
CA MET A 16 -6.78 -10.14 0.22
C MET A 16 -7.66 -9.33 1.17
N VAL A 17 -7.68 -9.71 2.45
CA VAL A 17 -8.40 -8.99 3.51
C VAL A 17 -7.90 -7.56 3.64
N THR A 18 -6.57 -7.37 3.70
CA THR A 18 -5.96 -6.03 3.81
C THR A 18 -6.21 -5.16 2.58
N VAL A 19 -6.36 -5.77 1.39
CA VAL A 19 -6.73 -5.04 0.17
C VAL A 19 -8.19 -4.59 0.25
N MET A 20 -9.11 -5.47 0.64
CA MET A 20 -10.52 -5.13 0.80
C MET A 20 -10.76 -4.05 1.87
N GLU A 21 -10.03 -4.11 2.98
CA GLU A 21 -10.09 -3.08 4.01
C GLU A 21 -9.60 -1.74 3.49
N ARG A 22 -8.48 -1.71 2.73
CA ARG A 22 -8.02 -0.48 2.07
C ARG A 22 -9.02 0.09 1.08
N GLU A 23 -9.69 -0.76 0.31
CA GLU A 23 -10.73 -0.33 -0.62
C GLU A 23 -11.96 0.24 0.11
N ARG A 24 -12.38 -0.41 1.20
CA ARG A 24 -13.45 0.12 2.07
C ARG A 24 -13.05 1.47 2.66
N PHE A 25 -11.83 1.57 3.16
CA PHE A 25 -11.28 2.79 3.73
C PHE A 25 -11.18 3.91 2.71
N ASN A 26 -10.80 3.59 1.46
CA ASN A 26 -10.75 4.56 0.37
C ASN A 26 -12.16 5.06 0.00
N ARG A 27 -13.19 4.22 0.14
CA ARG A 27 -14.60 4.61 -0.11
C ARG A 27 -15.19 5.45 1.02
N THR A 28 -14.81 5.20 2.27
CA THR A 28 -15.35 5.93 3.44
C THR A 28 -14.54 7.17 3.80
N MET A 29 -13.23 7.16 3.54
CA MET A 29 -12.28 8.23 3.85
C MET A 29 -11.23 8.36 2.73
N PRO A 30 -11.61 8.93 1.57
CA PRO A 30 -10.72 9.13 0.44
C PRO A 30 -9.61 10.13 0.82
N GLY A 31 -8.40 9.62 1.05
CA GLY A 31 -7.24 10.39 1.52
C GLY A 31 -6.54 9.74 2.71
N GLN A 32 -7.25 9.00 3.56
CA GLN A 32 -6.61 8.31 4.67
C GLN A 32 -5.77 7.10 4.22
N THR A 33 -6.07 6.47 3.08
CA THR A 33 -5.19 5.43 2.52
C THR A 33 -3.83 6.01 2.15
N ALA A 34 -3.80 7.21 1.57
CA ALA A 34 -2.56 7.94 1.29
C ALA A 34 -1.88 8.37 2.60
N ALA A 35 -2.65 8.84 3.59
CA ALA A 35 -2.13 9.20 4.90
C ALA A 35 -1.51 8.00 5.65
N MET A 36 -2.16 6.84 5.62
CA MET A 36 -1.70 5.60 6.22
C MET A 36 -0.44 5.06 5.53
N VAL A 37 -0.38 5.15 4.20
CA VAL A 37 0.82 4.81 3.43
C VAL A 37 1.95 5.79 3.76
N GLY A 38 1.66 7.09 3.81
CA GLY A 38 2.62 8.13 4.19
C GLY A 38 3.16 7.93 5.60
N ALA A 39 2.30 7.69 6.59
CA ALA A 39 2.68 7.38 7.97
C ALA A 39 3.53 6.09 8.06
N ARG A 40 3.14 5.02 7.35
CA ARG A 40 3.90 3.76 7.32
C ARG A 40 5.27 3.91 6.66
N LEU A 41 5.40 4.84 5.72
CA LEU A 41 6.66 5.15 5.04
C LEU A 41 7.44 6.28 5.72
N GLY A 42 6.94 6.85 6.83
CA GLY A 42 7.60 7.90 7.61
C GLY A 42 7.50 9.32 7.02
N PHE A 43 6.59 9.55 6.07
CA PHE A 43 6.40 10.85 5.40
C PHE A 43 5.34 11.75 6.06
N LEU A 44 4.51 11.23 6.96
CA LEU A 44 3.47 12.00 7.66
C LEU A 44 3.57 11.77 9.17
N VAL A 45 3.59 12.87 9.92
CA VAL A 45 3.48 12.95 11.40
C VAL A 45 2.03 13.15 11.77
#